data_AF-G7Q7F7-F1
#
_entry.id   AF-G7Q7F7-F1
#
_cell.length_a   1.000
_cell.length_b   1.000
_cell.length_c   1.000
_cell.angle_alpha   90.00
_cell.angle_beta   90.00
_cell.angle_gamma   90.00
#
_symmetry.space_group_name_H-M   'P 1'
#
loop_
_entity.id
_entity.type
_entity.pdbx_description
1 polymer ?
#
loop_
_entity_poly.entity_id
_entity_poly.type
_entity_poly.pdbx_seq_one_letter_code
_entity_poly.pdbx_strand_id
1 'polypeptide(L)'
;MVRFALPALLALLLWAVLSACPAAVALAAPPGPADLARFIETSKKTIADYEKTILAYDAEMRATVANDPASARRREEIRILKQYYVHEIEGQKAKIADSYAKIQDFRTRGIQ
;
A
#
# COMPACT_ATOMS: atom_id res chain seq x y z
N MET A 1 -28.85 -43.06 20.91
CA MET A 1 -27.63 -42.48 21.49
C MET A 1 -26.58 -42.34 20.39
N VAL A 2 -26.47 -41.20 19.71
CA VAL A 2 -25.36 -40.90 18.80
C VAL A 2 -25.06 -39.41 18.93
N ARG A 3 -24.20 -39.05 19.91
CA ARG A 3 -23.92 -37.66 20.28
C ARG A 3 -22.41 -37.41 20.45
N PHE A 4 -21.60 -38.05 19.61
CA PHE A 4 -20.13 -37.97 19.69
C PHE A 4 -19.40 -37.80 18.34
N ALA A 5 -20.10 -37.70 17.20
CA ALA A 5 -19.45 -37.61 15.88
C ALA A 5 -19.05 -36.18 15.45
N LEU A 6 -19.65 -35.16 16.06
CA LEU A 6 -19.44 -33.75 15.68
C LEU A 6 -18.05 -33.17 16.06
N PRO A 7 -17.44 -33.47 17.23
CA PRO A 7 -16.16 -32.87 17.61
C PRO A 7 -14.96 -33.49 16.87
N ALA A 8 -15.04 -34.77 16.48
CA ALA A 8 -13.98 -35.45 15.75
C ALA A 8 -13.85 -34.94 14.30
N LEU A 9 -14.98 -34.64 13.65
CA LEU A 9 -14.99 -34.09 12.29
C LEU A 9 -14.44 -32.66 12.24
N LEU A 10 -14.76 -31.85 13.27
CA LEU A 10 -14.22 -30.49 13.45
C LEU A 10 -12.71 -30.50 13.70
N ALA A 11 -12.20 -31.44 14.50
CA ALA A 11 -10.77 -31.58 14.75
C ALA A 11 -9.99 -31.99 13.49
N LEU A 12 -10.55 -32.90 12.67
CA LEU A 12 -9.98 -33.29 11.38
C LEU A 12 -9.98 -32.14 10.36
N LEU A 13 -11.05 -31.34 10.31
CA LEU A 13 -11.12 -30.14 9.46
C LEU A 13 -10.11 -29.06 9.90
N LEU A 14 -9.97 -28.81 11.20
CA LEU A 14 -8.98 -27.87 11.74
C LEU A 14 -7.55 -28.31 11.45
N TRP A 15 -7.26 -29.62 11.51
CA TRP A 15 -5.93 -30.13 11.21
C TRP A 15 -5.63 -30.12 9.70
N ALA A 16 -6.63 -30.35 8.85
CA ALA A 16 -6.50 -30.22 7.40
C ALA A 16 -6.26 -28.75 6.97
N VAL A 17 -6.90 -27.78 7.62
CA VAL A 17 -6.64 -26.34 7.36
C VAL A 17 -5.24 -25.92 7.85
N LEU A 18 -4.76 -26.46 8.97
CA LEU A 18 -3.38 -26.18 9.44
C LEU A 18 -2.30 -26.86 8.57
N SER A 19 -2.59 -28.03 7.99
CA SER A 19 -1.64 -28.80 7.18
C SER A 19 -1.62 -28.38 5.70
N ALA A 20 -2.69 -27.73 5.22
CA ALA A 20 -2.80 -27.26 3.83
C ALA A 20 -2.05 -25.94 3.54
N CYS A 21 -1.25 -25.44 4.48
CA CYS A 21 -0.40 -24.29 4.24
C CYS A 21 1.08 -24.71 4.22
N PRO A 22 1.57 -25.35 3.13
CA PRO A 22 2.94 -25.12 2.73
C PRO A 22 2.96 -23.73 2.08
N ALA A 23 2.65 -22.68 2.84
CA ALA A 23 3.33 -21.43 2.61
C ALA A 23 4.78 -21.72 3.01
N ALA A 24 5.51 -22.35 2.08
CA ALA A 24 6.92 -22.17 1.98
C ALA A 24 7.08 -20.66 2.07
N VAL A 25 7.48 -20.20 3.26
CA VAL A 25 8.12 -18.91 3.45
C VAL A 25 9.41 -19.08 2.67
N ALA A 26 9.32 -19.02 1.35
CA ALA A 26 10.43 -18.68 0.50
C ALA A 26 10.89 -17.37 1.11
N LEU A 27 11.98 -17.43 1.87
CA LEU A 27 12.74 -16.28 2.27
C LEU A 27 13.00 -15.55 0.96
N ALA A 28 12.14 -14.59 0.64
CA ALA A 28 12.31 -13.76 -0.52
C ALA A 28 13.70 -13.17 -0.34
N ALA A 29 14.60 -13.50 -1.25
CA ALA A 29 15.94 -12.94 -1.22
C ALA A 29 15.78 -11.42 -1.09
N PRO A 30 16.63 -10.75 -0.29
CA PRO A 30 16.55 -9.30 -0.16
C PRO A 30 16.58 -8.68 -1.57
N PRO A 31 15.73 -7.67 -1.83
CA PRO A 31 15.55 -7.13 -3.18
C PRO A 31 16.88 -6.65 -3.74
N GLY A 32 17.19 -7.06 -4.98
CA GLY A 32 18.41 -6.67 -5.66
C GLY A 32 18.36 -5.25 -6.21
N PRO A 33 19.47 -4.71 -6.74
CA PRO A 33 19.53 -3.37 -7.32
C PRO A 33 18.47 -3.12 -8.40
N ALA A 34 18.23 -4.10 -9.26
CA ALA A 34 17.22 -4.02 -10.33
C ALA A 34 15.79 -3.99 -9.79
N ASP A 35 15.50 -4.67 -8.68
CA ASP A 35 14.18 -4.66 -8.05
C ASP A 35 13.92 -3.32 -7.37
N LEU A 36 14.93 -2.77 -6.70
CA LEU A 36 14.87 -1.43 -6.12
C LEU A 36 14.69 -0.36 -7.19
N ALA A 37 15.35 -0.47 -8.35
CA ALA A 37 15.16 0.45 -9.47
C ALA A 37 13.72 0.40 -10.01
N ARG A 38 13.17 -0.82 -10.20
CA ARG A 38 11.77 -1.01 -10.61
C ARG A 38 10.79 -0.45 -9.57
N PHE A 39 11.08 -0.65 -8.28
CA PHE A 39 10.29 -0.12 -7.18
C PHE A 39 10.27 1.42 -7.20
N ILE A 40 11.41 2.07 -7.44
CA ILE A 40 11.49 3.53 -7.57
C ILE A 40 10.61 4.03 -8.71
N GLU A 41 10.69 3.42 -9.90
CA GLU A 41 9.89 3.85 -11.04
C GLU A 41 8.39 3.65 -10.79
N THR A 42 8.02 2.53 -10.16
CA THR A 42 6.63 2.29 -9.74
C THR A 42 6.17 3.33 -8.73
N SER A 43 7.00 3.66 -7.74
CA SER A 43 6.68 4.65 -6.71
C SER A 43 6.53 6.06 -7.28
N LYS A 44 7.37 6.44 -8.27
CA LYS A 44 7.23 7.71 -9.01
C LYS A 44 5.90 7.78 -9.76
N LYS A 45 5.49 6.70 -10.42
CA LYS A 45 4.19 6.63 -11.08
C LYS A 45 3.04 6.80 -10.09
N THR A 46 3.11 6.12 -8.95
CA THR A 46 2.12 6.24 -7.87
C THR A 46 2.03 7.67 -7.34
N ILE A 47 3.17 8.36 -7.13
CA ILE A 47 3.18 9.78 -6.74
C ILE A 47 2.44 10.62 -7.78
N ALA A 48 2.75 10.45 -9.07
CA ALA A 48 2.10 11.21 -10.13
C ALA A 48 0.57 10.97 -10.18
N ASP A 49 0.11 9.75 -9.88
CA ASP A 49 -1.31 9.43 -9.83
C ASP A 49 -2.01 10.03 -8.59
N TYR A 50 -1.32 10.09 -7.44
CA TYR A 50 -1.81 10.83 -6.27
C TYR A 50 -1.86 12.35 -6.53
N GLU A 51 -0.87 12.91 -7.21
CA GLU A 51 -0.85 14.33 -7.58
C GLU A 51 -2.03 14.68 -8.52
N LYS A 52 -2.32 13.84 -9.52
CA LYS A 52 -3.52 14.00 -10.37
C LYS A 52 -4.81 13.94 -9.55
N THR A 53 -4.88 13.04 -8.58
CA THR A 53 -6.04 12.91 -7.70
C THR A 53 -6.25 14.19 -6.87
N ILE A 54 -5.18 14.77 -6.32
CA ILE A 54 -5.23 16.05 -5.61
C ILE A 54 -5.73 17.17 -6.54
N LEU A 55 -5.24 17.23 -7.78
CA LEU A 55 -5.68 18.23 -8.76
C LEU A 55 -7.18 18.09 -9.11
N ALA A 56 -7.69 16.86 -9.21
CA ALA A 56 -9.12 16.62 -9.41
C ALA A 56 -9.95 17.14 -8.23
N TYR A 57 -9.50 16.89 -7.00
CA TYR A 57 -10.13 17.46 -5.80
C TYR A 57 -10.04 18.98 -5.72
N ASP A 58 -8.96 19.59 -6.18
CA ASP A 58 -8.85 21.04 -6.30
C ASP A 58 -9.86 21.61 -7.31
N ALA A 59 -10.07 20.94 -8.43
CA ALA A 59 -11.09 21.31 -9.39
C ALA A 59 -12.49 21.20 -8.78
N GLU A 60 -12.77 20.10 -8.06
CA GLU A 60 -14.04 19.90 -7.36
C GLU A 60 -14.29 20.99 -6.31
N MET A 61 -13.31 21.30 -5.46
CA MET A 61 -13.43 22.38 -4.47
C MET A 61 -13.70 23.75 -5.07
N ARG A 62 -13.17 24.05 -6.27
CA ARG A 62 -13.44 25.30 -6.99
C ARG A 62 -14.86 25.31 -7.57
N ALA A 63 -15.38 24.16 -7.98
CA ALA A 63 -16.74 24.02 -8.50
C ALA A 63 -17.81 24.01 -7.38
N THR A 64 -17.50 23.47 -6.21
CA THR A 64 -18.41 23.41 -5.07
C THR A 64 -18.47 24.74 -4.32
N VAL A 65 -19.53 25.51 -4.55
CA VAL A 65 -19.80 26.75 -3.80
C VAL A 65 -20.45 26.39 -2.46
N ALA A 66 -19.88 26.83 -1.35
CA ALA A 66 -20.31 26.45 0.01
C ALA A 66 -21.53 27.25 0.49
N ASN A 67 -22.63 27.20 -0.27
CA ASN A 67 -23.86 27.93 0.03
C ASN A 67 -24.84 27.13 0.88
N ASP A 68 -24.64 25.82 0.99
CA ASP A 68 -25.49 24.90 1.75
C ASP A 68 -24.66 23.96 2.64
N PRO A 69 -25.26 23.36 3.69
CA PRO A 69 -24.55 22.48 4.61
C PRO A 69 -23.93 21.23 3.96
N ALA A 70 -24.51 20.70 2.88
CA ALA A 70 -23.96 19.53 2.20
C ALA A 70 -22.69 19.89 1.43
N SER A 71 -22.69 21.01 0.70
CA SER A 71 -21.51 21.56 0.04
C SER A 71 -20.38 21.88 1.02
N ALA A 72 -20.71 22.42 2.20
CA ALA A 72 -19.72 22.67 3.26
C ALA A 72 -19.07 21.37 3.76
N ARG A 73 -19.87 20.31 4.02
CA ARG A 73 -19.36 18.99 4.42
C ARG A 73 -18.48 18.37 3.34
N ARG A 74 -18.92 18.42 2.09
CA ARG A 74 -18.13 17.88 0.97
C ARG A 74 -16.76 18.54 0.84
N ARG A 75 -16.68 19.86 1.00
CA ARG A 75 -15.39 20.56 0.99
C ARG A 75 -14.49 20.16 2.14
N GLU A 76 -15.06 19.87 3.31
CA GLU A 76 -14.29 19.36 4.45
C GLU A 76 -13.76 17.96 4.20
N GLU A 77 -14.60 17.06 3.67
CA GLU A 77 -14.16 15.72 3.23
C GLU A 77 -13.01 15.82 2.24
N ILE A 78 -13.10 16.72 1.25
CA ILE A 78 -12.03 16.93 0.28
C ILE A 78 -10.74 17.42 0.95
N ARG A 79 -10.81 18.31 1.96
CA ARG A 79 -9.60 18.73 2.70
C ARG A 79 -8.91 17.54 3.38
N ILE A 80 -9.68 16.66 4.02
CA ILE A 80 -9.16 15.46 4.68
C ILE A 80 -8.53 14.52 3.65
N LEU A 81 -9.22 14.26 2.53
CA LEU A 81 -8.71 13.40 1.46
C LEU A 81 -7.41 13.95 0.85
N LYS A 82 -7.35 15.27 0.59
CA LYS A 82 -6.12 15.91 0.10
C LYS A 82 -4.97 15.73 1.09
N GLN A 83 -5.20 15.92 2.38
CA GLN A 83 -4.16 15.74 3.40
C GLN A 83 -3.67 14.28 3.42
N TYR A 84 -4.57 13.31 3.28
CA TYR A 84 -4.21 11.90 3.16
C TYR A 84 -3.28 11.65 1.96
N TYR A 85 -3.62 12.12 0.76
CA TYR A 85 -2.78 11.93 -0.42
C TYR A 85 -1.43 12.64 -0.33
N VAL A 86 -1.36 13.82 0.31
CA VAL A 86 -0.08 14.49 0.58
C VAL A 86 0.80 13.63 1.48
N HIS A 87 0.23 13.05 2.54
CA HIS A 87 0.98 12.16 3.43
C HIS A 87 1.48 10.89 2.71
N GLU A 88 0.65 10.28 1.87
CA GLU A 88 1.06 9.13 1.04
C GLU A 88 2.20 9.50 0.08
N ILE A 89 2.16 10.67 -0.55
CA ILE A 89 3.24 11.17 -1.42
C ILE A 89 4.54 11.31 -0.63
N GLU A 90 4.50 11.90 0.57
CA GLU A 90 5.67 12.03 1.44
C GLU A 90 6.24 10.66 1.83
N GLY A 91 5.37 9.70 2.17
CA GLY A 91 5.75 8.32 2.44
C GLY A 91 6.44 7.65 1.25
N GLN A 92 5.93 7.84 0.03
CA GLN A 92 6.55 7.31 -1.18
C GLN A 92 7.91 7.98 -1.46
N LYS A 93 8.03 9.30 -1.27
CA LYS A 93 9.30 10.02 -1.42
C LYS A 93 10.37 9.50 -0.45
N ALA A 94 10.00 9.23 0.80
CA ALA A 94 10.90 8.63 1.78
C ALA A 94 11.37 7.23 1.35
N LYS A 95 10.45 6.37 0.88
CA LYS A 95 10.78 5.03 0.37
C LYS A 95 11.72 5.07 -0.85
N ILE A 96 11.52 6.03 -1.75
CA ILE A 96 12.40 6.26 -2.91
C ILE A 96 13.80 6.66 -2.44
N ALA A 97 13.92 7.58 -1.49
CA ALA A 97 15.20 8.03 -0.96
C ALA A 97 15.98 6.87 -0.30
N ASP A 98 15.30 6.06 0.52
CA ASP A 98 15.88 4.84 1.12
C ASP A 98 16.33 3.83 0.05
N SER A 99 15.53 3.63 -0.99
CA SER A 99 15.86 2.73 -2.10
C SER A 99 17.10 3.21 -2.87
N TYR A 100 17.23 4.52 -3.11
CA TYR A 100 18.42 5.08 -3.74
C TYR A 100 19.67 4.90 -2.87
N ALA A 101 19.57 5.09 -1.55
CA ALA A 101 20.67 4.86 -0.62
C ALA A 101 21.14 3.39 -0.65
N LYS A 102 20.21 2.43 -0.68
CA LYS A 102 20.51 1.00 -0.80
C LYS A 102 21.17 0.64 -2.13
N ILE A 103 20.69 1.20 -3.25
CA ILE A 103 21.34 1.00 -4.56
C ILE A 103 22.78 1.56 -4.54
N GLN A 104 23.01 2.68 -3.84
CA GLN A 104 24.35 3.24 -3.71
C GLN A 104 25.26 2.33 -2.88
N ASP A 105 24.75 1.72 -1.80
CA ASP A 105 25.48 0.74 -0.99
C ASP A 105 25.80 -0.55 -1.77
N PHE A 106 24.89 -1.02 -2.63
CA PHE A 106 25.22 -2.12 -3.55
C PHE A 106 26.37 -1.74 -4.51
N ARG A 107 26.32 -0.53 -5.08
CA ARG A 107 27.37 -0.02 -5.97
C ARG A 107 28.72 0.11 -5.27
N THR A 108 28.79 0.60 -4.04
CA THR A 108 30.05 0.70 -3.29
C THR A 108 30.63 -0.67 -2.94
N ARG A 109 29.80 -1.71 -2.85
CA ARG A 109 30.21 -3.10 -2.66
C ARG A 109 30.56 -3.83 -3.96
N GLY A 110 30.50 -3.16 -5.11
CA GLY A 110 30.76 -3.74 -6.42
C GLY A 110 29.65 -4.67 -6.94
N ILE A 111 28.46 -4.61 -6.34
CA ILE A 111 27.28 -5.38 -6.75
C ILE A 111 26.49 -4.51 -7.75
N GLN A 112 26.26 -5.05 -8.95
CA GLN A 112 25.52 -4.39 -10.04
C GLN A 112 24.15 -5.02 -10.22
#